data_AF-A0A1U7IZY0-F1
#
_entry.id   AF-A0A1U7IZY0-F1
#
_cell.length_a   1.000
_cell.length_b   1.000
_cell.length_c   1.000
_cell.angle_alpha   90.00
_cell.angle_beta   90.00
_cell.angle_gamma   90.00
#
_symmetry.space_group_name_H-M   'P 1'
#
loop_
_entity.id
_entity.type
_entity.pdbx_description
1 polymer ?
#
loop_
_entity_poly.entity_id
_entity_poly.type
_entity_poly.pdbx_seq_one_letter_code
_entity_poly.pdbx_strand_id
1 'polypeptide(L)'
;MVPIFAACQRFDFQRGEAWAHYVAWSGYAHLSEVVSMDTTLCPSLIDALIDEDWNFNIHANNRVHYFRDYEYLKRRIAYDAAQHNLLALIEAPDRQLSISDAWPRAFSFCGYDILDVNNSISLLLNCGAFPSIFGPEDVNRFGLLNQFARAVEIARNLRQQFPDDFHCGDCRIWAIARYTSPA
;
A
#
# COMPACT_ATOMS: atom_id res chain seq x y z
N MET A 1 12.21 10.89 -7.83
CA MET A 1 11.10 10.60 -6.90
C MET A 1 11.72 10.22 -5.57
N VAL A 2 11.34 10.87 -4.48
CA VAL A 2 11.82 10.55 -3.12
C VAL A 2 10.70 9.78 -2.43
N PRO A 3 10.97 8.59 -1.87
CA PRO A 3 9.93 7.83 -1.19
C PRO A 3 9.46 8.53 0.08
N ILE A 4 8.19 8.32 0.40
CA ILE A 4 7.59 8.69 1.67
C ILE A 4 7.32 7.42 2.48
N PHE A 5 7.23 7.54 3.80
CA PHE A 5 7.16 6.37 4.67
C PHE A 5 5.84 6.32 5.44
N ALA A 6 5.32 5.11 5.60
CA ALA A 6 4.14 4.82 6.40
C ALA A 6 4.34 3.52 7.17
N ALA A 7 3.55 3.32 8.22
CA ALA A 7 3.56 2.09 8.98
C ALA A 7 2.14 1.64 9.27
N CYS A 8 1.87 0.36 9.06
CA CYS A 8 0.57 -0.24 9.23
C CYS A 8 0.67 -1.61 9.91
N GLN A 9 -0.46 -2.06 10.47
CA GLN A 9 -0.58 -3.40 10.97
C GLN A 9 -0.47 -4.42 9.83
N ARG A 10 0.26 -5.50 10.09
CA ARG A 10 0.39 -6.63 9.19
C ARG A 10 -0.92 -7.41 9.12
N PHE A 11 -1.32 -7.81 7.91
CA PHE A 11 -2.54 -8.60 7.67
C PHE A 11 -2.20 -9.87 6.87
N ASP A 12 -2.12 -10.98 7.59
CA ASP A 12 -1.81 -12.31 7.04
C ASP A 12 -2.50 -13.41 7.86
N PHE A 13 -2.13 -14.67 7.63
CA PHE A 13 -2.71 -15.84 8.31
C PHE A 13 -2.66 -15.79 9.84
N GLN A 14 -1.78 -14.98 10.44
CA GLN A 14 -1.73 -14.81 11.89
C GLN A 14 -2.95 -14.08 12.45
N ARG A 15 -3.77 -13.44 11.58
CA ARG A 15 -5.06 -12.83 11.94
C ARG A 15 -6.21 -13.83 12.06
N GLY A 16 -5.94 -15.13 11.92
CA GLY A 16 -6.90 -16.20 12.20
C GLY A 16 -8.17 -16.09 11.36
N GLU A 17 -9.33 -16.05 12.01
CA GLU A 17 -10.63 -15.98 11.32
C GLU A 17 -10.78 -14.77 10.40
N ALA A 18 -10.21 -13.61 10.77
CA ALA A 18 -10.27 -12.43 9.93
C ALA A 18 -9.57 -12.64 8.57
N TRP A 19 -8.41 -13.31 8.58
CA TRP A 19 -7.71 -13.69 7.36
C TRP A 19 -8.49 -14.73 6.55
N ALA A 20 -8.99 -15.77 7.21
CA ALA A 20 -9.77 -16.82 6.55
C ALA A 20 -11.02 -16.25 5.87
N HIS A 21 -11.73 -15.35 6.55
CA HIS A 21 -12.88 -14.64 5.98
C HIS A 21 -12.47 -13.80 4.78
N TYR A 22 -11.39 -13.00 4.90
CA TYR A 22 -10.92 -12.16 3.81
C TYR A 22 -10.57 -12.96 2.56
N VAL A 23 -9.83 -14.08 2.71
CA VAL A 23 -9.46 -14.93 1.57
C VAL A 23 -10.71 -15.54 0.91
N ALA A 24 -11.69 -15.99 1.70
CA ALA A 24 -12.93 -16.54 1.18
C ALA A 24 -13.79 -15.49 0.46
N TRP A 25 -13.86 -14.27 0.99
CA TRP A 25 -14.62 -13.16 0.42
C TRP A 25 -13.97 -12.58 -0.85
N SER A 26 -12.65 -12.36 -0.83
CA SER A 26 -11.90 -11.78 -1.95
C SER A 26 -11.66 -12.76 -3.10
N GLY A 27 -11.64 -14.06 -2.82
CA GLY A 27 -11.26 -15.09 -3.78
C GLY A 27 -9.75 -15.19 -4.04
N TYR A 28 -8.92 -14.41 -3.35
CA TYR A 28 -7.46 -14.42 -3.50
C TYR A 28 -6.78 -15.51 -2.66
N ALA A 29 -7.02 -16.77 -3.01
CA ALA A 29 -6.48 -17.92 -2.29
C ALA A 29 -4.93 -18.03 -2.33
N HIS A 30 -4.27 -17.31 -3.23
CA HIS A 30 -2.81 -17.34 -3.41
C HIS A 30 -2.05 -16.30 -2.57
N LEU A 31 -2.75 -15.41 -1.85
CA LEU A 31 -2.05 -14.42 -1.04
C LEU A 31 -1.35 -15.06 0.15
N SER A 32 -0.15 -14.57 0.41
CA SER A 32 0.59 -14.89 1.65
C SER A 32 0.37 -13.83 2.74
N GLU A 33 0.01 -12.62 2.34
CA GLU A 33 -0.14 -11.42 3.16
C GLU A 33 -0.78 -10.33 2.30
N VAL A 34 -1.47 -9.37 2.89
CA VAL A 34 -1.83 -8.11 2.24
C VAL A 34 -0.81 -7.05 2.62
N VAL A 35 -0.10 -6.50 1.62
CA VAL A 35 0.84 -5.39 1.80
C VAL A 35 0.27 -4.18 1.07
N SER A 36 -0.42 -3.31 1.81
CA SER A 36 -1.12 -2.15 1.25
C SER A 36 -1.19 -1.00 2.26
N MET A 37 -1.57 0.18 1.76
CA MET A 37 -2.00 1.33 2.55
C MET A 37 -3.50 1.33 2.85
N ASP A 38 -4.22 0.27 2.45
CA ASP A 38 -5.63 0.11 2.79
C ASP A 38 -5.83 0.12 4.30
N THR A 39 -6.47 1.17 4.83
CA THR A 39 -6.59 1.37 6.29
C THR A 39 -7.64 0.46 6.92
N THR A 40 -8.49 -0.20 6.13
CA THR A 40 -9.48 -1.17 6.60
C THR A 40 -8.81 -2.53 6.84
N LEU A 41 -7.95 -2.97 5.92
CA LEU A 41 -7.23 -4.24 6.00
C LEU A 41 -5.93 -4.12 6.82
N CYS A 42 -5.20 -3.02 6.63
CA CYS A 42 -3.92 -2.71 7.26
C CYS A 42 -4.02 -1.38 8.03
N PRO A 43 -4.65 -1.36 9.22
CA PRO A 43 -4.77 -0.14 10.02
C PRO A 43 -3.44 0.59 10.23
N SER A 44 -3.46 1.92 10.10
CA SER A 44 -2.29 2.77 10.37
C SER A 44 -1.80 2.60 11.82
N LEU A 45 -0.48 2.58 12.02
CA LEU A 45 0.14 2.60 13.34
C LEU A 45 0.34 4.03 13.88
N ILE A 46 0.06 5.04 13.05
CA ILE A 46 0.03 6.45 13.43
C ILE A 46 -1.41 6.94 13.30
N ASP A 47 -2.14 6.94 14.40
CA ASP A 47 -3.52 7.39 14.53
C ASP A 47 -3.62 8.86 14.97
N ALA A 48 -2.68 9.30 15.81
CA ALA A 48 -2.53 10.68 16.25
C ALA A 48 -1.06 11.14 16.17
N LEU A 49 -0.87 12.39 15.73
CA LEU A 49 0.44 13.03 15.69
C LEU A 49 0.80 13.60 17.07
N ILE A 50 2.07 13.44 17.45
CA ILE A 50 2.69 14.12 18.60
C ILE A 50 3.59 15.27 18.13
N ASP A 51 3.99 16.16 19.04
CA ASP A 51 4.84 17.32 18.72
C ASP A 51 6.13 16.93 17.99
N GLU A 52 6.76 15.82 18.38
CA GLU A 52 7.99 15.34 17.74
C GLU A 52 7.76 14.91 16.27
N ASP A 53 6.59 14.35 15.94
CA ASP A 53 6.26 13.88 14.59
C ASP A 53 6.36 15.02 13.57
N TRP A 54 6.05 16.26 13.96
CA TRP A 54 6.10 17.42 13.08
C TRP A 54 7.49 17.74 12.54
N ASN A 55 8.55 17.24 13.17
CA ASN A 55 9.92 17.38 12.66
C ASN A 55 10.21 16.41 11.51
N PHE A 56 9.45 15.32 11.39
CA PHE A 56 9.75 14.20 10.50
C PHE A 56 8.63 13.88 9.51
N ASN A 57 7.39 14.30 9.76
CA ASN A 57 6.24 14.05 8.90
C ASN A 57 6.21 14.97 7.67
N ILE A 58 5.29 14.71 6.75
CA ILE A 58 5.12 15.50 5.53
C ILE A 58 4.09 16.61 5.76
N HIS A 59 4.50 17.86 5.52
CA HIS A 59 3.65 19.02 5.69
C HIS A 59 2.91 19.34 4.38
N ALA A 60 1.93 18.49 4.04
CA ALA A 60 1.08 18.69 2.88
C ALA A 60 -0.34 18.16 3.12
N ASN A 61 -1.31 18.69 2.38
CA ASN A 61 -2.73 18.32 2.49
C ASN A 61 -2.89 16.81 2.35
N ASN A 62 -3.60 16.20 3.32
CA ASN A 62 -3.87 14.76 3.40
C ASN A 62 -2.62 13.87 3.47
N ARG A 63 -1.46 14.43 3.86
CA ARG A 63 -0.19 13.68 3.93
C ARG A 63 0.53 13.76 5.27
N VAL A 64 -0.07 14.39 6.26
CA VAL A 64 0.55 14.58 7.58
C VAL A 64 0.81 13.29 8.35
N HIS A 65 0.18 12.18 7.93
CA HIS A 65 0.40 10.84 8.48
C HIS A 65 1.56 10.07 7.79
N TYR A 66 2.15 10.65 6.74
CA TYR A 66 3.35 10.12 6.10
C TYR A 66 4.61 10.79 6.64
N PHE A 67 5.71 10.05 6.61
CA PHE A 67 6.99 10.47 7.15
C PHE A 67 8.07 10.57 6.08
N ARG A 68 9.03 11.47 6.30
CA ARG A 68 10.23 11.64 5.46
C ARG A 68 11.42 10.84 5.99
N ASP A 69 11.34 10.39 7.25
CA ASP A 69 12.38 9.64 7.94
C ASP A 69 11.81 8.31 8.46
N TYR A 70 12.24 7.20 7.85
CA TYR A 70 11.78 5.87 8.25
C TYR A 70 12.43 5.36 9.53
N GLU A 71 13.63 5.84 9.89
CA GLU A 71 14.32 5.43 11.11
C GLU A 71 13.62 6.06 12.32
N TYR A 72 13.20 7.32 12.20
CA TYR A 72 12.30 7.95 13.15
C TYR A 72 10.99 7.16 13.28
N LEU A 73 10.29 6.93 12.15
CA LEU A 73 9.00 6.22 12.16
C LEU A 73 9.12 4.83 12.78
N LYS A 74 10.19 4.10 12.46
CA LYS A 74 10.50 2.77 13.03
C LYS A 74 10.64 2.81 14.56
N ARG A 75 11.32 3.82 15.11
CA ARG A 75 11.41 4.02 16.57
C ARG A 75 10.06 4.43 17.16
N ARG A 76 9.34 5.35 16.51
CA ARG A 76 8.06 5.91 16.94
C ARG A 76 6.96 4.85 17.12
N ILE A 77 6.96 3.80 16.29
CA ILE A 77 6.00 2.70 16.36
C ILE A 77 6.49 1.49 17.17
N ALA A 78 7.69 1.57 17.76
CA ALA A 78 8.38 0.42 18.35
C ALA A 78 8.33 -0.82 17.43
N TYR A 79 8.89 -0.67 16.22
CA TYR A 79 8.70 -1.62 15.12
C TYR A 79 8.94 -3.10 15.51
N ASP A 80 7.96 -3.94 15.19
CA ASP A 80 7.99 -5.39 15.32
C ASP A 80 7.67 -6.00 13.95
N ALA A 81 8.63 -6.71 13.34
CA ALA A 81 8.48 -7.31 12.03
C ALA A 81 7.41 -8.42 11.96
N ALA A 82 7.01 -8.98 13.11
CA ALA A 82 5.92 -9.95 13.18
C ALA A 82 4.55 -9.29 13.11
N GLN A 83 4.42 -8.04 13.58
CA GLN A 83 3.11 -7.37 13.72
C GLN A 83 2.92 -6.19 12.76
N HIS A 84 4.02 -5.61 12.25
CA HIS A 84 4.01 -4.33 11.55
C HIS A 84 4.64 -4.44 10.16
N ASN A 85 4.06 -3.69 9.23
CA ASN A 85 4.67 -3.34 7.97
C ASN A 85 5.18 -1.89 8.04
N LEU A 86 6.47 -1.70 7.75
CA LEU A 86 7.07 -0.39 7.50
C LEU A 86 7.28 -0.26 5.99
N LEU A 87 6.64 0.72 5.38
CA LEU A 87 6.52 0.85 3.94
C LEU A 87 7.23 2.12 3.45
N ALA A 88 7.94 1.99 2.33
CA ALA A 88 8.38 3.09 1.50
C ALA A 88 7.44 3.18 0.28
N LEU A 89 7.00 4.38 -0.04
CA LEU A 89 5.91 4.64 -0.97
C LEU A 89 6.32 5.70 -2.00
N ILE A 90 6.00 5.46 -3.26
CA ILE A 90 6.07 6.47 -4.31
C ILE A 90 4.67 6.61 -4.91
N GLU A 91 4.07 7.78 -4.73
CA GLU A 91 2.79 8.14 -5.33
C GLU A 91 2.97 8.48 -6.81
N ALA A 92 1.99 8.08 -7.62
CA ALA A 92 1.90 8.41 -9.04
C ALA A 92 3.23 8.23 -9.78
N PRO A 93 3.86 7.03 -9.73
CA PRO A 93 5.07 6.78 -10.49
C PRO A 93 4.79 7.00 -11.97
N ASP A 94 5.77 7.55 -12.68
CA ASP A 94 5.70 7.88 -14.11
C ASP A 94 6.30 6.79 -15.01
N ARG A 95 6.89 5.76 -14.40
CA ARG A 95 7.57 4.65 -15.08
C ARG A 95 7.59 3.38 -14.24
N GLN A 96 8.01 2.29 -14.86
CA GLN A 96 8.40 1.08 -14.16
C GLN A 96 9.57 1.39 -13.21
N LEU A 97 9.41 0.94 -11.96
CA LEU A 97 10.42 1.01 -10.92
C LEU A 97 11.09 -0.35 -10.81
N SER A 98 12.36 -0.27 -10.46
CA SER A 98 13.31 -1.35 -10.30
C SER A 98 13.85 -1.35 -8.87
N ILE A 99 14.56 -2.42 -8.53
CA ILE A 99 15.25 -2.54 -7.23
C ILE A 99 16.30 -1.43 -7.04
N SER A 100 16.85 -0.88 -8.13
CA SER A 100 17.83 0.21 -8.11
C SER A 100 17.25 1.62 -8.07
N ASP A 101 15.93 1.77 -8.13
CA ASP A 101 15.30 3.08 -7.93
C ASP A 101 15.43 3.55 -6.47
N ALA A 102 14.96 4.77 -6.17
CA ALA A 102 15.22 5.54 -4.95
C ALA A 102 14.75 4.92 -3.61
N TRP A 103 14.53 3.61 -3.55
CA TRP A 103 14.30 2.86 -2.32
C TRP A 103 15.52 2.92 -1.41
N PRO A 104 15.35 3.11 -0.09
CA PRO A 104 16.45 2.90 0.83
C PRO A 104 16.89 1.43 0.79
N ARG A 105 18.19 1.16 0.99
CA ARG A 105 18.76 -0.20 0.90
C ARG A 105 18.07 -1.25 1.78
N ALA A 106 17.46 -0.81 2.88
CA ALA A 106 16.74 -1.68 3.81
C ALA A 106 15.33 -2.07 3.35
N PHE A 107 14.89 -1.63 2.16
CA PHE A 107 13.57 -1.89 1.61
C PHE A 107 13.66 -2.78 0.37
N SER A 108 12.70 -3.67 0.22
CA SER A 108 12.52 -4.52 -0.95
C SER A 108 11.21 -4.16 -1.65
N PHE A 109 11.28 -3.93 -2.96
CA PHE A 109 10.11 -3.60 -3.77
C PHE A 109 9.07 -4.74 -3.75
N CYS A 110 7.80 -4.40 -3.51
CA CYS A 110 6.70 -5.35 -3.37
C CYS A 110 5.74 -5.33 -4.58
N GLY A 111 5.58 -4.19 -5.25
CA GLY A 111 4.69 -4.04 -6.40
C GLY A 111 3.96 -2.70 -6.40
N TYR A 112 2.87 -2.65 -7.16
CA TYR A 112 2.01 -1.49 -7.31
C TYR A 112 0.62 -1.75 -6.77
N ASP A 113 0.08 -0.79 -6.04
CA ASP A 113 -1.32 -0.72 -5.62
C ASP A 113 -2.06 0.37 -6.40
N ILE A 114 -3.39 0.31 -6.38
CA ILE A 114 -4.27 1.35 -6.90
C ILE A 114 -5.18 1.76 -5.75
N LEU A 115 -4.96 2.96 -5.22
CA LEU A 115 -5.71 3.49 -4.10
C LEU A 115 -6.75 4.50 -4.57
N ASP A 116 -7.80 4.70 -3.77
CA ASP A 116 -8.82 5.72 -4.02
C ASP A 116 -8.28 7.16 -3.89
N VAL A 117 -9.15 8.15 -4.13
CA VAL A 117 -8.80 9.59 -4.06
C VAL A 117 -8.24 10.01 -2.69
N ASN A 118 -8.63 9.32 -1.63
CA ASN A 118 -8.16 9.56 -0.27
C ASN A 118 -6.86 8.80 0.06
N ASN A 119 -6.38 7.95 -0.85
CA ASN A 119 -5.23 7.06 -0.66
C ASN A 119 -5.40 6.13 0.55
N SER A 120 -6.62 5.68 0.81
CA SER A 120 -7.00 4.95 2.02
C SER A 120 -7.65 3.60 1.77
N ILE A 121 -8.17 3.38 0.56
CA ILE A 121 -8.82 2.11 0.16
C ILE A 121 -8.12 1.58 -1.09
N SER A 122 -7.71 0.31 -1.07
CA SER A 122 -7.17 -0.38 -2.23
C SER A 122 -8.29 -0.90 -3.11
N LEU A 123 -8.31 -0.45 -4.36
CA LEU A 123 -9.26 -0.92 -5.36
C LEU A 123 -8.98 -2.38 -5.76
N LEU A 124 -7.74 -2.84 -5.61
CA LEU A 124 -7.33 -4.21 -5.87
C LEU A 124 -7.79 -5.17 -4.78
N LEU A 125 -7.73 -4.74 -3.51
CA LEU A 125 -7.79 -5.66 -2.36
C LEU A 125 -9.04 -5.55 -1.50
N ASN A 126 -9.66 -4.38 -1.44
CA ASN A 126 -10.83 -4.10 -0.59
C ASN A 126 -12.08 -3.75 -1.40
N CYS A 127 -11.93 -3.09 -2.56
CA CYS A 127 -13.06 -3.02 -3.49
C CYS A 127 -13.24 -4.34 -4.24
N GLY A 128 -12.17 -4.85 -4.87
CA GLY A 128 -12.03 -6.22 -5.41
C GLY A 128 -13.06 -6.68 -6.47
N ALA A 129 -14.12 -5.90 -6.71
CA ALA A 129 -15.31 -6.30 -7.44
C ALA A 129 -15.30 -5.80 -8.90
N PHE A 130 -14.17 -5.96 -9.60
CA PHE A 130 -14.02 -5.52 -10.99
C PHE A 130 -13.56 -6.66 -11.93
N PRO A 131 -14.28 -7.80 -11.99
CA PRO A 131 -13.84 -8.99 -12.73
C PRO A 131 -13.71 -8.78 -14.25
N SER A 132 -14.33 -7.74 -14.80
CA SER A 132 -14.16 -7.35 -16.22
C SER A 132 -12.88 -6.55 -16.49
N ILE A 133 -12.16 -6.10 -15.44
CA ILE A 133 -10.96 -5.27 -15.56
C ILE A 133 -9.72 -6.04 -15.12
N PHE A 134 -9.79 -6.74 -13.99
CA PHE A 134 -8.70 -7.55 -13.45
C PHE A 134 -9.20 -8.74 -12.64
N GLY A 135 -8.35 -9.75 -12.47
CA GLY A 135 -8.63 -10.97 -11.74
C GLY A 135 -7.55 -11.34 -10.71
N PRO A 136 -7.75 -12.41 -9.92
CA PRO A 136 -6.78 -12.93 -8.96
C PRO A 136 -5.36 -13.13 -9.51
N GLU A 137 -5.24 -13.53 -10.76
CA GLU A 137 -3.98 -13.77 -11.45
C GLU A 137 -3.17 -12.49 -11.75
N ASP A 138 -3.81 -11.31 -11.72
CA ASP A 138 -3.12 -10.04 -11.96
C ASP A 138 -2.26 -9.61 -10.77
N VAL A 139 -2.64 -10.01 -9.55
CA VAL A 139 -1.96 -9.63 -8.32
C VAL A 139 -1.00 -10.70 -7.84
N ASN A 140 0.13 -10.29 -7.29
CA ASN A 140 1.14 -11.17 -6.73
C ASN A 140 0.75 -11.67 -5.32
N ARG A 141 1.64 -12.43 -4.67
CA ARG A 141 1.47 -12.97 -3.31
C ARG A 141 1.19 -11.95 -2.19
N PHE A 142 1.35 -10.65 -2.47
CA PHE A 142 1.08 -9.54 -1.55
C PHE A 142 -0.20 -8.77 -1.87
N GLY A 143 -0.90 -9.14 -2.95
CA GLY A 143 -2.06 -8.41 -3.43
C GLY A 143 -1.73 -7.22 -4.34
N LEU A 144 -0.49 -7.15 -4.85
CA LEU A 144 0.01 -6.02 -5.63
C LEU A 144 0.30 -6.42 -7.09
N LEU A 145 0.23 -5.46 -7.99
CA LEU A 145 0.61 -5.66 -9.40
C LEU A 145 2.13 -5.65 -9.55
N ASN A 146 2.69 -6.58 -10.32
CA ASN A 146 4.15 -6.62 -10.55
C ASN A 146 4.63 -5.57 -11.57
N GLN A 147 3.77 -5.18 -12.50
CA GLN A 147 4.13 -4.35 -13.65
C GLN A 147 3.39 -3.02 -13.62
N PHE A 148 4.13 -1.93 -13.79
CA PHE A 148 3.60 -0.58 -13.88
C PHE A 148 2.64 -0.42 -15.05
N ALA A 149 2.95 -1.02 -16.20
CA ALA A 149 2.09 -0.97 -17.38
C ALA A 149 0.69 -1.54 -17.09
N ARG A 150 0.61 -2.65 -16.35
CA ARG A 150 -0.65 -3.26 -15.94
C ARG A 150 -1.40 -2.39 -14.92
N ALA A 151 -0.69 -1.77 -13.97
CA ALA A 151 -1.29 -0.80 -13.05
C ALA A 151 -1.89 0.41 -13.78
N VAL A 152 -1.19 0.94 -14.78
CA VAL A 152 -1.67 2.03 -15.64
C VAL A 152 -2.91 1.62 -16.44
N GLU A 153 -2.92 0.41 -16.99
CA GLU A 153 -4.06 -0.12 -17.72
C GLU A 153 -5.30 -0.26 -16.83
N ILE A 154 -5.17 -0.91 -15.68
CA ILE A 154 -6.28 -1.11 -14.73
C ILE A 154 -6.81 0.23 -14.22
N ALA A 155 -5.93 1.14 -13.77
CA ALA A 155 -6.35 2.46 -13.29
C ALA A 155 -7.06 3.28 -14.38
N ARG A 156 -6.61 3.19 -15.63
CA ARG A 156 -7.30 3.83 -16.77
C ARG A 156 -8.70 3.25 -16.96
N ASN A 157 -8.81 1.91 -16.99
CA ASN A 157 -10.10 1.24 -17.20
C ASN A 157 -11.09 1.55 -16.08
N LEU A 158 -10.64 1.60 -14.81
CA LEU A 158 -11.46 1.97 -13.66
C LEU A 158 -12.02 3.39 -13.81
N ARG A 159 -11.16 4.38 -14.11
CA ARG A 159 -11.58 5.78 -14.31
C ARG A 159 -12.53 5.96 -15.50
N GLN A 160 -12.36 5.14 -16.56
CA GLN A 160 -13.21 5.22 -17.76
C GLN A 160 -14.57 4.56 -17.58
N GLN A 161 -14.62 3.40 -16.91
CA GLN A 161 -15.87 2.66 -16.73
C GLN A 161 -16.69 3.17 -15.54
N PHE A 162 -16.04 3.75 -14.53
CA PHE A 162 -16.68 4.24 -13.31
C PHE A 162 -16.23 5.68 -12.98
N PRO A 163 -16.47 6.65 -13.88
CA PRO A 163 -16.00 8.03 -13.70
C PRO A 163 -16.65 8.75 -12.51
N ASP A 164 -17.91 8.40 -12.20
CA ASP A 164 -18.69 9.02 -11.12
C ASP A 164 -18.55 8.29 -9.77
N ASP A 165 -17.86 7.14 -9.75
CA ASP A 165 -17.58 6.42 -8.51
C ASP A 165 -16.46 7.12 -7.74
N PHE A 166 -16.72 7.43 -6.48
CA PHE A 166 -15.80 8.17 -5.61
C PHE A 166 -14.44 7.49 -5.44
N HIS A 167 -14.39 6.16 -5.45
CA HIS A 167 -13.14 5.41 -5.33
C HIS A 167 -12.40 5.29 -6.66
N CYS A 168 -13.13 5.16 -7.78
CA CYS A 168 -12.52 4.91 -9.09
C CYS A 168 -12.10 6.18 -9.85
N GLY A 169 -12.92 7.24 -9.85
CA GLY A 169 -12.76 8.38 -10.77
C GLY A 169 -11.44 9.14 -10.65
N ASP A 170 -10.89 9.25 -9.43
CA ASP A 170 -9.56 9.83 -9.15
C ASP A 170 -8.65 8.84 -8.38
N CYS A 171 -8.76 7.54 -8.66
CA CYS A 171 -7.83 6.55 -8.10
C CYS A 171 -6.38 6.85 -8.52
N ARG A 172 -5.39 6.41 -7.74
CA ARG A 172 -3.96 6.68 -7.99
C ARG A 172 -3.12 5.42 -7.85
N ILE A 173 -2.08 5.33 -8.68
CA ILE A 173 -1.12 4.24 -8.61
C ILE A 173 -0.08 4.58 -7.56
N TRP A 174 0.22 3.61 -6.70
CA TRP A 174 1.24 3.71 -5.67
C TRP A 174 2.23 2.57 -5.83
N ALA A 175 3.52 2.89 -5.87
CA ALA A 175 4.57 1.88 -5.77
C ALA A 175 4.92 1.65 -4.30
N ILE A 176 5.01 0.38 -3.90
CA ILE A 176 5.23 -0.02 -2.51
C ILE A 176 6.49 -0.86 -2.41
N ALA A 177 7.37 -0.49 -1.47
CA ALA A 177 8.47 -1.32 -1.00
C ALA A 177 8.34 -1.50 0.52
N ARG A 178 8.70 -2.68 1.01
CA ARG A 178 8.62 -3.02 2.44
C ARG A 178 10.00 -3.11 3.05
N TYR A 179 10.14 -2.66 4.29
CA TYR A 179 11.34 -2.84 5.10
C TYR A 179 11.64 -4.34 5.32
N THR A 180 12.87 -4.79 5.05
CA THR A 180 13.25 -6.21 5.12
C THR A 180 14.54 -6.48 5.91
N SER A 181 15.33 -5.46 6.24
CA SER A 181 16.57 -5.65 7.01
C SER A 181 16.36 -5.37 8.50
N PRO A 182 16.69 -6.30 9.41
CA PRO A 182 17.46 -5.89 10.56
C PRO A 182 18.89 -5.64 10.06
N ALA A 183 19.39 -4.41 10.19
CA ALA A 183 20.84 -4.24 10.25
C ALA A 183 21.34 -4.81 11.58
#